data_AF-A0A3D3DML4-F1
#
_entry.id   AF-A0A3D3DML4-F1
#
_cell.length_a   1.000
_cell.length_b   1.000
_cell.length_c   1.000
_cell.angle_alpha   90.00
_cell.angle_beta   90.00
_cell.angle_gamma   90.00
#
_symmetry.space_group_name_H-M   'P 1'
#
loop_
_entity.id
_entity.type
_entity.pdbx_description
1 polymer ?
#
loop_
_entity_poly.entity_id
_entity_poly.type
_entity_poly.pdbx_seq_one_letter_code
_entity_poly.pdbx_strand_id
1 'polypeptide(L)' 'TRLEGEDALLSIVQMPAGVPVATVAIDNATNAGILAAQMLATGDDALRQRLAEYKAALSAKVHDKARQLEDS' A
#
# COMPACT_ATOMS: atom_id res chain seq x y z
N THR A 1 17.08 -21.00 10.07
CA THR A 1 17.25 -19.86 9.15
C THR A 1 15.89 -19.61 8.51
N ARG A 2 15.16 -18.59 8.97
CA ARG A 2 13.85 -18.21 8.40
C ARG A 2 14.15 -17.22 7.28
N LEU A 3 13.61 -17.42 6.08
CA LEU A 3 14.00 -16.68 4.86
C LEU A 3 13.45 -15.24 4.83
N GLU A 4 13.41 -14.54 5.96
CA GLU A 4 12.93 -13.14 6.07
C GLU A 4 11.60 -12.84 5.36
N GLY A 5 10.71 -13.84 5.25
CA GLY A 5 9.40 -13.72 4.59
C GLY A 5 9.41 -13.97 3.08
N GLU A 6 10.55 -14.31 2.47
CA GLU A 6 10.64 -14.71 1.05
C GLU A 6 9.87 -16.00 0.77
N ASP A 7 9.88 -16.94 1.71
CA ASP A 7 9.07 -18.16 1.67
C ASP A 7 7.57 -17.85 1.67
N ALA A 8 7.15 -16.92 2.52
CA ALA A 8 5.78 -16.43 2.54
C ALA A 8 5.42 -15.68 1.25
N LEU A 9 6.30 -14.82 0.74
CA LEU A 9 6.07 -14.07 -0.50
C LEU A 9 5.90 -15.01 -1.69
N LEU A 10 6.84 -15.94 -1.89
CA LEU A 10 6.83 -16.86 -3.03
C LEU A 10 5.64 -17.83 -2.97
N SER A 11 5.23 -18.26 -1.77
CA SER A 11 4.04 -19.12 -1.62
C SER A 11 2.72 -18.42 -1.91
N ILE A 12 2.66 -17.08 -1.85
CA ILE A 12 1.47 -16.28 -2.11
C ILE A 12 1.45 -15.73 -3.54
N VAL A 13 2.57 -15.19 -4.04
CA VAL A 13 2.61 -14.47 -5.33
C VAL A 13 2.60 -15.41 -6.54
N GLN A 14 3.10 -16.65 -6.38
CA GLN A 14 3.29 -17.62 -7.46
C GLN A 14 1.99 -18.39 -7.78
N MET A 15 0.88 -17.68 -7.98
CA MET A 15 -0.39 -18.30 -8.31
C MET A 15 -0.45 -18.78 -9.77
N PRO A 16 -1.08 -19.94 -10.04
CA PRO A 16 -1.24 -20.43 -11.40
C PRO A 16 -2.17 -19.53 -12.22
N ALA A 17 -2.08 -19.65 -13.55
CA ALA A 17 -2.95 -18.93 -14.46
C ALA A 17 -4.44 -19.21 -14.17
N GLY A 18 -5.25 -18.16 -14.12
CA GLY A 18 -6.69 -18.23 -13.86
C GLY A 18 -7.11 -17.92 -12.41
N VAL A 19 -6.18 -17.85 -11.45
CA VAL A 19 -6.48 -17.52 -10.05
C VAL A 19 -5.56 -16.40 -9.56
N PRO A 20 -5.86 -15.12 -9.86
CA PRO A 20 -4.98 -14.01 -9.49
C PRO A 20 -5.05 -13.70 -7.99
N VAL A 21 -3.91 -13.31 -7.42
CA VAL A 21 -3.81 -12.80 -6.03
C VAL A 21 -3.06 -11.46 -6.04
N ALA A 22 -3.68 -10.44 -5.45
CA ALA A 22 -3.06 -9.13 -5.32
C ALA A 22 -2.11 -9.11 -4.11
N THR A 23 -0.84 -9.39 -4.35
CA THR A 23 0.20 -9.49 -3.31
C THR A 23 0.85 -8.12 -3.06
N VAL A 24 1.09 -7.79 -1.79
CA VAL A 24 1.81 -6.57 -1.37
C VAL A 24 3.15 -6.92 -0.73
N ALA A 25 3.95 -5.91 -0.37
CA ALA A 25 5.26 -6.13 0.26
C ALA A 25 5.16 -6.91 1.59
N ILE A 26 6.21 -7.67 1.91
CA ILE A 26 6.36 -8.41 3.18
C ILE A 26 6.15 -7.46 4.36
N ASP A 27 5.43 -7.92 5.38
CA ASP A 27 5.04 -7.16 6.58
C ASP A 27 4.32 -5.82 6.31
N ASN A 28 3.75 -5.62 5.13
CA ASN A 28 3.09 -4.37 4.75
C ASN A 28 1.56 -4.49 4.71
N ALA A 29 0.97 -4.78 5.87
CA ALA A 29 -0.48 -4.84 6.04
C ALA A 29 -1.17 -3.50 5.73
N THR A 30 -0.49 -2.38 5.96
CA THR A 30 -0.98 -1.04 5.64
C THR A 30 -1.27 -0.90 4.14
N ASN A 31 -0.35 -1.33 3.27
CA ASN A 31 -0.58 -1.30 1.83
C ASN A 31 -1.68 -2.26 1.39
N ALA A 32 -1.83 -3.42 2.04
CA ALA A 32 -2.96 -4.31 1.79
C ALA A 32 -4.30 -3.63 2.10
N GLY A 33 -4.41 -2.94 3.25
CA GLY A 33 -5.60 -2.20 3.63
C GLY A 33 -5.90 -1.04 2.67
N ILE A 34 -4.88 -0.29 2.25
CA ILE A 34 -5.03 0.79 1.26
C ILE A 34 -5.45 0.24 -0.11
N LEU A 35 -4.94 -0.92 -0.52
CA LEU A 35 -5.36 -1.58 -1.76
C LEU A 35 -6.82 -2.03 -1.69
N ALA A 36 -7.22 -2.66 -0.58
CA ALA A 36 -8.61 -3.06 -0.35
C ALA A 36 -9.55 -1.84 -0.34
N ALA A 37 -9.17 -0.76 0.33
CA ALA A 37 -9.95 0.49 0.32
C ALA A 37 -10.07 1.07 -1.11
N GLN A 38 -9.02 1.01 -1.93
CA GLN A 38 -9.07 1.44 -3.33
C GLN A 38 -10.02 0.58 -4.17
N MET A 39 -10.08 -0.74 -3.93
CA MET A 39 -11.05 -1.62 -4.58
C MET A 39 -12.49 -1.24 -4.19
N LEU A 40 -12.76 -1.02 -2.90
CA LEU A 40 -14.07 -0.62 -2.40
C LEU A 40 -14.49 0.76 -2.92
N ALA A 41 -13.55 1.71 -2.98
CA ALA A 41 -13.80 3.05 -3.47
C ALA A 41 -14.28 3.10 -4.92
N THR A 42 -14.09 2.04 -5.72
CA THR A 42 -14.66 1.98 -7.09
C THR A 42 -16.17 2.22 -7.10
N GLY A 43 -16.90 1.73 -6.08
CA GLY A 43 -18.34 1.91 -5.91
C GLY A 43 -18.77 2.91 -4.82
N ASP A 44 -17.83 3.58 -4.15
CA ASP A 44 -18.10 4.50 -3.04
C ASP A 44 -17.34 5.82 -3.23
N ASP A 45 -18.07 6.87 -3.63
CA ASP A 45 -17.51 8.20 -3.87
C ASP A 45 -16.99 8.89 -2.60
N ALA A 46 -17.64 8.66 -1.46
CA ALA A 46 -17.19 9.25 -0.20
C ALA A 46 -15.87 8.62 0.24
N LEU A 47 -15.72 7.31 0.08
CA LEU A 47 -14.46 6.62 0.34
C LEU A 47 -13.36 7.04 -0.64
N ARG A 48 -13.70 7.21 -1.93
CA ARG A 48 -12.79 7.72 -2.96
C ARG A 48 -12.21 9.08 -2.58
N GLN A 49 -13.06 9.99 -2.11
CA GLN A 49 -12.63 11.31 -1.67
C GLN A 49 -11.70 11.23 -0.45
N ARG A 50 -12.04 10.42 0.56
CA ARG A 50 -11.18 10.19 1.73
C ARG A 50 -9.81 9.63 1.35
N LEU A 51 -9.74 8.73 0.37
CA LEU A 51 -8.47 8.21 -0.14
C LEU A 51 -7.64 9.27 -0.85
N ALA A 52 -8.27 10.18 -1.60
CA ALA A 52 -7.58 11.29 -2.25
C ALA A 52 -6.96 12.24 -1.20
N GLU A 53 -7.71 12.59 -0.17
CA GLU A 53 -7.25 13.41 0.95
C GLU A 53 -6.09 12.74 1.70
N TYR A 54 -6.20 11.44 1.97
CA TYR A 54 -5.13 10.67 2.59
C TYR A 54 -3.83 10.71 1.77
N LYS A 55 -3.91 10.51 0.44
CA LYS A 55 -2.74 10.58 -0.45
C LYS A 55 -2.13 11.99 -0.49
N ALA A 56 -2.96 13.03 -0.55
CA ALA A 56 -2.50 14.42 -0.52
C ALA A 56 -1.77 14.75 0.79
N ALA A 57 -2.32 14.32 1.94
CA ALA A 57 -1.69 14.51 3.24
C ALA A 57 -0.33 13.78 3.35
N LEU A 58 -0.19 12.60 2.74
CA LEU A 58 1.08 11.88 2.73
C LEU A 58 2.15 12.62 1.91
N SER A 59 1.79 13.13 0.73
CA SER A 59 2.69 13.95 -0.08
C SER A 59 3.12 15.22 0.66
N ALA A 60 2.19 15.93 1.31
CA ALA A 60 2.49 17.11 2.11
C ALA A 60 3.51 16.79 3.22
N LYS A 61 3.33 15.69 3.96
CA LYS A 61 4.27 15.25 5.00
C LYS A 61 5.70 15.03 4.47
N VAL A 62 5.83 14.45 3.28
CA VAL A 62 7.15 14.24 2.66
C VAL A 62 7.80 15.56 2.29
N HIS A 63 7.05 16.50 1.69
CA HIS A 63 7.55 17.83 1.37
C HIS A 63 7.97 18.62 2.61
N ASP A 64 7.16 18.58 3.67
CA ASP A 64 7.47 19.28 4.91
C ASP A 64 8.73 18.69 5.57
N LYS A 65 8.89 17.37 5.55
CA LYS A 65 10.09 16.71 6.07
C LYS A 65 11.33 16.99 5.22
N ALA A 66 11.18 17.12 3.90
CA ALA A 66 12.27 17.51 3.02
C ALA A 66 12.78 18.93 3.34
N ARG A 67 11.87 19.91 3.50
CA ARG A 67 12.25 21.27 3.91
C ARG A 67 13.01 21.29 5.25
N GLN A 68 12.51 20.55 6.24
CA GLN A 68 13.17 20.46 7.54
C GLN A 68 14.61 19.94 7.45
N LEU A 69 14.88 19.02 6.53
CA LEU A 69 16.23 18.49 6.30
C LEU A 69 17.12 19.46 5.52
N GLU A 70 16.56 20.27 4.62
CA GLU A 70 17.29 21.31 3.89
C GLU A 70 17.66 22.51 4.79
N ASP A 71 16.82 22.80 5.79
CA ASP A 71 17.03 23.87 6.76
C ASP A 71 17.98 23.49 7.91
N SER A 72 18.41 22.22 7.99
CA SER A 72 19.33 21.67 9.02
C SER A 72 20.77 21.56 8.52
#